data_AF-A0AAW6CIF9-F1
#
_entry.id   AF-A0AAW6CIF9-F1
#
_cell.length_a   1.000
_cell.length_b   1.000
_cell.length_c   1.000
_cell.angle_alpha   90.00
_cell.angle_beta   90.00
_cell.angle_gamma   90.00
#
_symmetry.space_group_name_H-M   'P 1'
#
loop_
_entity.id
_entity.type
_entity.pdbx_description
1 polymer ?
#
loop_
_entity_poly.entity_id
_entity_poly.type
_entity_poly.pdbx_seq_one_letter_code
_entity_poly.pdbx_strand_id
1 'polypeptide(L)'
;MRKRKLNAQNEALAVWRALEPQIVEAVRRETADCVRQKKLTVVTAPNGTTIGVMQPNDSTIFEIPYVSTLANVPVGTMVLVQYFYGMSNMIAVSLGDGTQPEGV
;
A
#
# COMPACT_ATOMS: atom_id res chain seq x y z
N MET A 1 -8.46 36.18 28.44
CA MET A 1 -8.97 34.94 27.79
C MET A 1 -7.99 34.27 26.82
N ARG A 2 -7.22 35.01 25.99
CA ARG A 2 -6.30 34.44 24.99
C ARG A 2 -5.18 33.54 25.57
N LYS A 3 -4.59 33.89 26.72
CA LYS A 3 -3.55 33.09 27.41
C LYS A 3 -4.05 31.72 27.92
N ARG A 4 -5.31 31.62 28.39
CA ARG A 4 -5.91 30.36 28.87
C ARG A 4 -6.12 29.35 27.72
N LYS A 5 -6.53 29.82 26.53
CA LYS A 5 -6.67 28.97 25.33
C LYS A 5 -5.32 28.44 24.84
N LEU A 6 -4.27 29.27 24.89
CA LEU A 6 -2.91 28.87 24.50
C LEU A 6 -2.35 27.78 25.42
N ASN A 7 -2.60 27.86 26.74
CA ASN A 7 -2.23 26.81 27.69
C ASN A 7 -2.97 25.50 27.44
N ALA A 8 -4.29 25.56 27.23
CA ALA A 8 -5.07 24.35 26.94
C ALA A 8 -4.61 23.65 25.64
N GLN A 9 -4.21 24.41 24.61
CA GLN A 9 -3.65 23.85 23.37
C GLN A 9 -2.28 23.22 23.58
N ASN A 10 -1.42 23.85 24.38
CA ASN A 10 -0.10 23.30 24.72
C ASN A 10 -0.20 22.03 25.57
N GLU A 11 -1.14 22.00 26.53
CA GLU A 11 -1.45 20.81 27.34
C GLU A 11 -1.99 19.67 26.47
N ALA A 12 -2.92 19.95 25.55
CA ALA A 12 -3.43 18.96 24.61
C ALA A 12 -2.33 18.40 23.70
N LEU A 13 -1.40 19.23 23.22
CA LEU A 13 -0.28 18.80 22.40
C LEU A 13 0.73 17.94 23.20
N ALA A 14 0.97 18.28 24.47
CA ALA A 14 1.81 17.49 25.36
C ALA A 14 1.21 16.10 25.64
N VAL A 15 -0.10 16.03 25.90
CA VAL A 15 -0.84 14.78 26.05
C VAL A 15 -0.80 13.96 24.76
N TRP A 16 -1.05 14.58 23.61
CA TRP A 16 -0.96 13.92 22.31
C TRP A 16 0.43 13.30 22.10
N ARG A 17 1.50 14.06 22.32
CA ARG A 17 2.88 13.56 22.18
C ARG A 17 3.22 12.39 23.11
N ALA A 18 2.59 12.33 24.29
CA ALA A 18 2.76 11.21 25.21
C ALA A 18 1.98 9.96 24.78
N LEU A 19 0.83 10.14 24.13
CA LEU A 19 -0.05 9.04 23.67
C LEU A 19 0.34 8.50 22.30
N GLU A 20 0.80 9.37 21.40
CA GLU A 20 1.11 9.04 20.01
C GLU A 20 2.01 7.80 19.87
N PRO A 21 3.12 7.65 20.62
CA PRO A 21 3.95 6.45 20.51
C PRO A 21 3.21 5.16 20.90
N GLN A 22 2.36 5.21 21.92
CA GLN A 22 1.59 4.06 22.38
C GLN A 22 0.50 3.68 21.38
N ILE A 23 -0.14 4.67 20.76
CA ILE A 23 -1.12 4.45 19.69
C ILE A 23 -0.43 3.84 18.47
N VAL A 24 0.72 4.37 18.06
CA VAL A 24 1.49 3.83 16.93
C VAL A 24 1.91 2.38 17.21
N GLU A 25 2.37 2.09 18.42
CA GLU A 25 2.76 0.73 18.80
C GLU A 25 1.57 -0.24 18.83
N ALA A 26 0.43 0.18 19.37
CA ALA A 26 -0.79 -0.60 19.33
C ALA A 26 -1.19 -0.90 17.88
N VAL A 27 -1.23 0.11 17.00
CA VAL A 27 -1.55 -0.08 15.58
C VAL A 27 -0.57 -1.04 14.91
N ARG A 28 0.74 -0.93 15.19
CA ARG A 28 1.74 -1.86 14.64
C ARG A 28 1.47 -3.30 15.06
N ARG A 29 1.23 -3.53 16.35
CA ARG A 29 0.95 -4.86 16.90
C ARG A 29 -0.33 -5.45 16.31
N GLU A 30 -1.42 -4.70 16.33
CA GLU A 30 -2.72 -5.19 15.84
C GLU A 30 -2.74 -5.38 14.31
N THR A 31 -1.84 -4.73 13.57
CA THR A 31 -1.76 -4.87 12.09
C THR A 31 -0.59 -5.73 11.61
N ALA A 32 0.15 -6.36 12.52
CA ALA A 32 1.32 -7.17 12.18
C ALA A 32 0.94 -8.37 11.31
N ASP A 33 -0.17 -9.02 11.60
CA ASP A 33 -0.64 -10.20 10.87
C ASP A 33 -1.52 -9.85 9.65
N CYS A 34 -1.75 -8.56 9.39
CA CYS A 34 -2.57 -8.14 8.26
C CYS A 34 -1.85 -8.27 6.91
N VAL A 35 -2.56 -8.80 5.92
CA VAL A 35 -2.19 -8.67 4.50
C VAL A 35 -2.48 -7.23 4.06
N ARG A 36 -1.47 -6.53 3.57
CA ARG A 36 -1.61 -5.23 2.92
C ARG A 36 -1.79 -5.43 1.43
N GLN A 37 -2.67 -4.62 0.85
CA GLN A 37 -2.95 -4.67 -0.57
C GLN A 37 -2.89 -3.26 -1.15
N LYS A 38 -2.24 -3.10 -2.30
CA LYS A 38 -2.17 -1.84 -3.04
C LYS A 38 -2.49 -2.05 -4.50
N LYS A 39 -3.24 -1.13 -5.10
CA LYS A 39 -3.44 -1.07 -6.55
C LYS A 39 -2.30 -0.27 -7.17
N LEU A 40 -1.49 -0.91 -8.01
CA LEU A 40 -0.33 -0.31 -8.66
C LEU A 40 -0.46 -0.43 -10.17
N THR A 41 0.22 0.46 -10.91
CA THR A 41 0.22 0.44 -12.37
C THR A 41 1.46 -0.31 -12.87
N VAL A 42 1.28 -1.19 -13.83
CA VAL A 42 2.39 -1.86 -14.54
C VAL A 42 3.11 -0.82 -15.40
N VAL A 43 4.41 -0.66 -15.19
CA VAL A 43 5.26 0.27 -15.95
C VAL A 43 6.36 -0.47 -16.73
N THR A 44 6.64 -1.72 -16.36
CA THR A 44 7.55 -2.60 -17.08
C THR A 44 6.87 -3.96 -17.24
N ALA A 45 6.86 -4.47 -18.48
CA ALA A 45 6.23 -5.75 -18.79
C ALA A 45 6.92 -6.91 -18.05
N PRO A 46 6.21 -8.00 -17.75
CA PRO A 46 6.79 -9.17 -17.12
C PRO A 46 7.95 -9.77 -17.92
N ASN A 47 9.05 -10.12 -17.25
CA ASN A 47 10.26 -10.67 -17.88
C ASN A 47 10.43 -12.19 -17.70
N GLY A 48 9.41 -12.88 -17.19
CA GLY A 48 9.47 -14.29 -16.82
C GLY A 48 9.70 -14.55 -15.33
N THR A 49 10.16 -13.54 -14.57
CA THR A 49 10.42 -13.65 -13.12
C THR A 49 9.84 -12.50 -12.30
N THR A 50 9.95 -11.27 -12.81
CA THR A 50 9.44 -10.05 -12.16
C THR A 50 8.62 -9.20 -13.12
N ILE A 51 7.85 -8.30 -12.53
CA ILE A 51 7.10 -7.23 -13.18
C ILE A 51 7.43 -5.90 -12.49
N GLY A 52 7.57 -4.84 -13.27
CA GLY A 52 7.78 -3.49 -12.75
C GLY A 52 6.46 -2.77 -12.53
N VAL A 53 6.21 -2.35 -11.29
CA VAL A 53 4.99 -1.64 -10.89
C VAL A 53 5.30 -0.30 -10.21
N MET A 54 4.39 0.66 -10.31
CA MET A 54 4.56 2.01 -9.76
C MET A 54 3.29 2.48 -9.06
N GLN A 55 3.46 3.24 -7.97
CA GLN A 55 2.36 3.92 -7.29
C GLN A 55 1.90 5.14 -8.11
N PRO A 56 0.59 5.48 -8.10
CA PRO A 56 0.14 6.73 -8.68
C PRO A 56 0.86 7.92 -8.04
N ASN A 57 1.34 8.85 -8.87
CA ASN A 57 2.10 10.04 -8.45
C ASN A 57 3.45 9.75 -7.76
N ASP A 58 3.98 8.54 -7.92
CA ASP A 58 5.35 8.18 -7.54
C ASP A 58 6.19 8.01 -8.81
N SER A 59 7.51 8.14 -8.70
CA SER A 59 8.48 7.85 -9.78
C SER A 59 9.29 6.58 -9.50
N THR A 60 9.10 5.97 -8.33
CA THR A 60 9.81 4.77 -7.90
C THR A 60 9.19 3.53 -8.54
N ILE A 61 9.99 2.78 -9.29
CA ILE A 61 9.59 1.50 -9.89
C ILE A 61 9.95 0.37 -8.91
N PHE A 62 8.97 -0.47 -8.61
CA PHE A 62 9.14 -1.68 -7.81
C PHE A 62 9.16 -2.89 -8.73
N GLU A 63 10.27 -3.60 -8.78
CA GLU A 63 10.36 -4.91 -9.43
C GLU A 63 9.93 -5.99 -8.44
N ILE A 64 8.81 -6.66 -8.73
CA ILE A 64 8.24 -7.67 -7.83
C ILE A 64 7.98 -8.99 -8.57
N PRO A 65 8.13 -10.14 -7.88
CA PRO A 65 7.62 -11.40 -8.38
C PRO A 65 6.13 -11.32 -8.71
N TYR A 66 5.72 -12.10 -9.71
CA TYR A 66 4.33 -12.17 -10.15
C TYR A 66 3.87 -13.62 -10.30
N VAL A 67 2.57 -13.84 -10.14
CA VAL A 67 1.94 -15.13 -10.42
C VAL A 67 1.77 -15.35 -11.92
N SER A 68 1.90 -16.58 -12.42
CA SER A 68 1.93 -16.90 -13.85
C SER A 68 0.79 -16.31 -14.69
N THR A 69 -0.38 -16.07 -14.09
CA THR A 69 -1.52 -15.42 -14.77
C THR A 69 -1.24 -14.00 -15.24
N LEU A 70 -0.23 -13.31 -14.67
CA LEU A 70 0.18 -11.97 -15.07
C LEU A 70 1.29 -11.97 -16.13
N ALA A 71 1.72 -13.13 -16.67
CA ALA A 71 2.87 -13.22 -17.59
C ALA A 71 2.77 -12.36 -18.86
N ASN A 72 1.54 -12.06 -19.30
CA ASN A 72 1.29 -11.27 -20.52
C ASN A 72 0.58 -9.94 -20.22
N VAL A 73 0.63 -9.46 -18.97
CA VAL A 73 -0.06 -8.22 -18.61
C VAL A 73 0.62 -7.01 -19.29
N PRO A 74 -0.15 -6.14 -19.97
CA PRO A 74 0.44 -5.00 -20.67
C PRO A 74 0.82 -3.87 -19.71
N VAL A 75 1.76 -3.04 -20.16
CA VAL A 75 2.09 -1.76 -19.51
C VAL A 75 0.86 -0.86 -19.50
N GLY A 76 0.64 -0.18 -18.37
CA GLY A 76 -0.54 0.65 -18.12
C GLY A 76 -1.68 -0.08 -17.41
N THR A 77 -1.65 -1.42 -17.32
CA THR A 77 -2.66 -2.17 -16.55
C THR A 77 -2.51 -1.92 -15.05
N MET A 78 -3.63 -1.85 -14.35
CA MET A 78 -3.65 -1.85 -12.89
C MET A 78 -3.65 -3.27 -12.34
N VAL A 79 -2.76 -3.54 -11.39
CA VAL A 79 -2.64 -4.83 -10.70
C VAL A 79 -2.78 -4.64 -9.18
N LEU A 80 -3.22 -5.69 -8.49
CA LEU A 80 -3.21 -5.72 -7.03
C LEU A 80 -1.91 -6.35 -6.55
N VAL A 81 -1.20 -5.65 -5.70
CA VAL A 81 0.02 -6.14 -5.06
C VAL A 81 -0.27 -6.40 -3.59
N GLN A 82 0.03 -7.62 -3.16
CA GLN A 82 -0.19 -8.06 -1.79
C GLN A 82 1.16 -8.28 -1.08
N TYR A 83 1.23 -7.87 0.17
CA TYR A 83 2.42 -8.04 1.00
C TYR A 83 2.07 -8.04 2.49
N PHE A 84 2.87 -8.72 3.30
CA PHE A 84 2.66 -8.80 4.75
C PHE A 84 3.48 -7.73 5.47
N TYR A 85 2.98 -7.27 6.62
CA TYR A 85 3.73 -6.35 7.45
C TYR A 85 4.99 -7.04 8.00
N GLY A 86 6.16 -6.41 7.88
CA GLY A 86 7.43 -6.94 8.39
C GLY A 86 8.15 -7.96 7.48
N MET A 87 7.60 -8.33 6.32
CA MET A 87 8.33 -9.13 5.33
C MET A 87 8.89 -8.25 4.20
N SER A 88 10.10 -8.55 3.76
CA SER A 88 10.79 -7.87 2.65
C SER A 88 10.26 -8.25 1.26
N ASN A 89 9.27 -9.15 1.17
CA ASN A 89 8.83 -9.76 -0.09
C ASN A 89 7.39 -9.36 -0.42
N MET A 90 7.17 -8.94 -1.67
CA MET A 90 5.88 -8.52 -2.23
C MET A 90 5.55 -9.40 -3.45
N ILE A 91 4.27 -9.70 -3.69
CA ILE A 91 3.84 -10.43 -4.90
C ILE A 91 2.64 -9.76 -5.57
N ALA A 92 2.68 -9.65 -6.91
CA ALA A 92 1.54 -9.20 -7.69
C ALA A 92 0.55 -10.34 -7.97
N VAL A 93 -0.75 -10.05 -7.85
CA VAL A 93 -1.86 -10.97 -8.11
C VAL A 93 -2.92 -10.35 -9.02
N SER A 94 -3.58 -11.20 -9.82
CA SER A 94 -4.66 -10.77 -10.72
C SER A 94 -5.93 -10.39 -9.95
N LEU A 95 -6.63 -9.35 -10.42
CA LEU A 95 -7.93 -8.91 -9.90
C LEU A 95 -9.13 -9.49 -10.68
N GLY A 96 -8.88 -10.27 -11.72
CA GLY A 96 -9.86 -10.63 -12.74
C GLY A 96 -9.37 -10.22 -14.13
N ASP A 97 -9.87 -10.89 -15.18
CA ASP A 97 -9.41 -10.70 -16.57
C ASP A 97 -9.91 -9.40 -17.24
N GLY A 98 -10.68 -8.59 -16.52
CA GLY A 98 -11.24 -7.34 -17.04
C GLY A 98 -12.25 -7.53 -18.17
N THR A 99 -12.73 -8.76 -18.41
CA THR A 99 -13.83 -8.97 -19.36
C THR A 99 -15.12 -8.46 -18.73
N GLN A 100 -15.55 -7.26 -19.13
CA GLN A 100 -16.92 -6.84 -18.93
C GLN A 100 -17.76 -7.71 -19.88
N PRO A 101 -18.69 -8.56 -19.39
CA PRO A 101 -19.55 -9.30 -20.30
C PRO A 101 -20.35 -8.28 -21.11
N GLU A 102 -20.15 -8.26 -22.43
CA GLU A 102 -21.00 -7.46 -23.30
C GLU A 102 -22.44 -7.97 -23.21
N GLY A 103 -23.32 -7.19 -22.59
CA GLY A 103 -24.77 -7.33 -22.75
C GLY A 103 -25.53 -8.04 -21.63
N VAL A 104 -25.68 -7.39 -20.47
CA VAL A 104 -26.87 -7.54 -19.61
C VAL A 104 -27.44 -6.17 -19.31
#